data_AF-A0A7Z7IDI7-F1
#
_entry.id   AF-A0A7Z7IDI7-F1
#
_cell.length_a   1.000
_cell.length_b   1.000
_cell.length_c   1.000
_cell.angle_alpha   90.00
_cell.angle_beta   90.00
_cell.angle_gamma   90.00
#
_symmetry.space_group_name_H-M   'P 1'
#
loop_
_entity.id
_entity.type
_entity.pdbx_description
1 polymer ?
#
loop_
_entity_poly.entity_id
_entity_poly.type
_entity_poly.pdbx_seq_one_letter_code
_entity_poly.pdbx_strand_id
1 'polypeptide(L)'
;MTDTVELFISHAHRDVDLAAQLVAAITTAMDVPPNGVRCTSLPGYKLEIGTMPAQQLRHELSSASVVVAIITPFSLASDWVLFELGATWSQAKRVMPLLGGRIKSADLPGPMRSMHCAELDKASSLDEFIETLGKELRWSARNAVAARAQLGILAQYAATKSYVDSDLQLELNAGFAAKVARIGNSQVQILNYVTHRGGKDAYLSQEALEKAFTDIHTGLYYRLEQLRFLGILSKRKTGTSNGIPQYEWGLADEYRTALGDAHP
;
A
#
# COMPACT_ATOMS: atom_id res chain seq x y z
N MET A 1 28.18 -7.17 -8.58
CA MET A 1 27.03 -7.99 -9.01
C MET A 1 25.81 -7.29 -8.47
N THR A 2 24.89 -6.85 -9.32
CA THR A 2 23.70 -6.12 -8.87
C THR A 2 22.76 -7.09 -8.18
N ASP A 3 22.52 -6.91 -6.89
CA ASP A 3 21.46 -7.58 -6.13
C ASP A 3 20.10 -7.08 -6.64
N THR A 4 19.66 -7.59 -7.79
CA THR A 4 18.36 -7.25 -8.37
C THR A 4 17.28 -8.05 -7.68
N VAL A 5 16.43 -7.34 -6.95
CA VAL A 5 15.18 -7.87 -6.40
C VAL A 5 14.25 -8.20 -7.57
N GLU A 6 13.85 -9.46 -7.74
CA GLU A 6 12.90 -9.84 -8.80
C GLU A 6 11.46 -9.79 -8.29
N LEU A 7 11.23 -10.33 -7.08
CA LEU A 7 9.97 -10.35 -6.38
C LEU A 7 10.04 -9.56 -5.08
N PHE A 8 9.19 -8.54 -4.96
CA PHE A 8 8.96 -7.83 -3.69
C PHE A 8 7.61 -8.22 -3.10
N ILE A 9 7.55 -8.52 -1.81
CA ILE A 9 6.30 -8.83 -1.09
C ILE A 9 6.00 -7.72 -0.08
N SER A 10 5.00 -6.90 -0.37
CA SER A 10 4.51 -5.83 0.53
C SER A 10 3.30 -6.31 1.32
N HIS A 11 3.26 -6.00 2.61
CA HIS A 11 2.23 -6.42 3.55
C HIS A 11 2.23 -5.52 4.80
N ALA A 12 1.12 -5.50 5.54
CA ALA A 12 1.09 -4.85 6.85
C ALA A 12 1.93 -5.62 7.86
N HIS A 13 2.51 -4.92 8.84
CA HIS A 13 3.24 -5.56 9.94
C HIS A 13 2.42 -6.68 10.62
N ARG A 14 1.10 -6.47 10.78
CA ARG A 14 0.17 -7.45 11.38
C ARG A 14 -0.11 -8.68 10.49
N ASP A 15 0.35 -8.65 9.23
CA ASP A 15 0.24 -9.72 8.25
C ASP A 15 1.57 -10.45 8.02
N VAL A 16 2.57 -10.27 8.90
CA VAL A 16 3.87 -10.97 8.79
C VAL A 16 3.72 -12.49 8.68
N ASP A 17 2.75 -13.08 9.38
CA ASP A 17 2.48 -14.52 9.32
C ASP A 17 1.93 -14.95 7.95
N LEU A 18 1.11 -14.11 7.31
CA LEU A 18 0.62 -14.35 5.95
C LEU A 18 1.78 -14.27 4.95
N ALA A 19 2.63 -13.25 5.09
CA ALA A 19 3.80 -13.08 4.25
C ALA A 19 4.81 -14.23 4.39
N ALA A 20 5.04 -14.70 5.62
CA ALA A 20 5.90 -15.86 5.89
C ALA A 20 5.41 -17.13 5.21
N GLN A 21 4.12 -17.45 5.36
CA GLN A 21 3.50 -18.62 4.74
C GLN A 21 3.48 -18.53 3.21
N LEU A 22 3.25 -17.33 2.67
CA LEU A 22 3.34 -17.09 1.23
C LEU A 22 4.75 -17.33 0.69
N VAL A 23 5.78 -16.81 1.36
CA VAL A 23 7.19 -17.05 0.98
C VAL A 23 7.54 -18.54 1.04
N ALA A 24 7.08 -19.25 2.06
CA ALA A 24 7.24 -20.70 2.15
C ALA A 24 6.61 -21.41 0.95
N ALA A 25 5.37 -21.04 0.59
CA ALA A 25 4.67 -21.61 -0.55
C ALA A 25 5.40 -21.33 -1.89
N ILE A 26 5.87 -20.10 -2.09
CA ILE A 26 6.64 -19.69 -3.28
C ILE A 26 7.94 -20.50 -3.41
N THR A 27 8.72 -20.59 -2.33
CA THR A 27 10.02 -21.29 -2.30
C THR A 27 9.90 -22.82 -2.40
N THR A 28 8.74 -23.37 -2.02
CA THR A 28 8.38 -24.76 -2.27
C THR A 28 7.92 -24.99 -3.71
N ALA A 29 7.17 -24.04 -4.27
CA ALA A 29 6.60 -24.13 -5.61
C ALA A 29 7.64 -23.98 -6.72
N MET A 30 8.65 -23.14 -6.51
CA MET A 30 9.55 -22.68 -7.57
C MET A 30 11.01 -22.67 -7.14
N ASP A 31 11.91 -22.78 -8.12
CA ASP A 31 13.33 -22.55 -7.95
C ASP A 31 13.61 -21.04 -7.91
N VAL A 32 13.62 -20.50 -6.69
CA VAL A 32 13.86 -19.08 -6.42
C VAL A 32 15.36 -18.78 -6.53
N PRO A 33 15.80 -17.84 -7.39
CA PRO A 33 17.19 -17.42 -7.46
C PRO A 33 17.69 -16.86 -6.12
N PRO A 34 19.00 -16.92 -5.83
CA PRO A 34 19.57 -16.20 -4.69
C PRO A 34 19.17 -14.73 -4.73
N ASN A 35 18.69 -14.19 -3.62
CA ASN A 35 18.18 -12.81 -3.53
C ASN A 35 16.93 -12.48 -4.39
N GLY A 36 16.32 -13.46 -5.07
CA GLY A 36 15.18 -13.26 -5.96
C GLY A 36 13.89 -12.81 -5.25
N VAL A 37 13.77 -13.06 -3.94
CA VAL A 37 12.66 -12.57 -3.11
C VAL A 37 13.17 -11.54 -2.11
N ARG A 38 12.41 -10.46 -1.94
CA ARG A 38 12.50 -9.55 -0.80
C ARG A 38 11.19 -9.48 -0.06
N CYS A 39 11.29 -9.70 1.25
CA CYS A 39 10.22 -9.51 2.22
C CYS A 39 10.87 -8.95 3.49
N THR A 40 10.82 -7.63 3.67
CA THR A 40 11.63 -6.89 4.66
C THR A 40 11.25 -7.17 6.12
N SER A 41 10.13 -7.83 6.36
CA SER A 41 9.69 -8.26 7.70
C SER A 41 10.21 -9.63 8.13
N LEU A 42 10.77 -10.43 7.21
CA LEU A 42 11.24 -11.78 7.54
C LEU A 42 12.73 -11.78 7.94
N PRO A 43 13.13 -12.54 8.98
CA PRO A 43 14.53 -12.67 9.36
C PRO A 43 15.34 -13.23 8.19
N GLY A 44 16.32 -12.47 7.71
CA GLY A 44 17.13 -12.81 6.52
C GLY A 44 17.31 -11.66 5.51
N TYR A 45 16.50 -10.59 5.64
CA TYR A 45 16.49 -9.44 4.71
C TYR A 45 16.69 -8.10 5.42
N LYS A 46 17.57 -8.05 6.44
CA LYS A 46 17.80 -6.83 7.23
C LYS A 46 18.38 -5.72 6.34
N LEU A 47 17.79 -4.52 6.45
CA LEU A 47 18.35 -3.29 5.92
C LEU A 47 19.74 -3.06 6.52
N GLU A 48 20.69 -2.60 5.71
CA GLU A 48 22.03 -2.27 6.19
C GLU A 48 21.96 -1.15 7.24
N ILE A 49 22.81 -1.24 8.27
CA ILE A 49 22.87 -0.21 9.31
C ILE A 49 23.29 1.11 8.68
N GLY A 50 22.43 2.13 8.77
CA GLY A 50 22.68 3.47 8.24
C GLY A 50 21.96 3.80 6.93
N THR A 51 21.21 2.87 6.33
CA THR A 51 20.37 3.21 5.17
C THR A 51 19.09 3.91 5.61
N MET A 52 18.62 4.87 4.81
CA MET A 52 17.29 5.44 5.00
C MET A 52 16.26 4.41 4.51
N PRO A 53 15.46 3.78 5.39
CA PRO A 53 14.60 2.66 5.02
C PRO A 53 13.67 3.00 3.86
N ALA A 54 13.12 4.22 3.85
CA ALA A 54 12.23 4.70 2.80
C ALA A 54 12.89 4.83 1.42
N GLN A 55 14.18 5.19 1.35
CA GLN A 55 14.89 5.31 0.07
C GLN A 55 15.28 3.95 -0.50
N GLN A 56 15.77 3.06 0.37
CA GLN A 56 16.11 1.69 -0.02
C GLN A 56 14.84 0.92 -0.46
N LEU A 57 13.75 1.00 0.31
CA LEU A 57 12.47 0.38 -0.05
C LEU A 57 11.93 0.90 -1.39
N ARG A 58 11.99 2.22 -1.64
CA ARG A 58 11.60 2.78 -2.95
C ARG A 58 12.48 2.26 -4.08
N HIS A 59 13.79 2.18 -3.87
CA HIS A 59 14.71 1.65 -4.87
C HIS A 59 14.38 0.18 -5.17
N GLU A 60 14.22 -0.64 -4.15
CA GLU A 60 13.87 -2.06 -4.26
C GLU A 60 12.52 -2.26 -4.97
N LEU A 61 11.49 -1.50 -4.57
CA LEU A 61 10.17 -1.48 -5.22
C LEU A 61 10.24 -1.06 -6.70
N SER A 62 11.05 -0.05 -7.03
CA SER A 62 11.23 0.41 -8.41
C SER A 62 12.03 -0.58 -9.27
N SER A 63 12.90 -1.37 -8.63
CA SER A 63 13.74 -2.36 -9.30
C SER A 63 13.04 -3.71 -9.51
N ALA A 64 12.02 -4.00 -8.69
CA ALA A 64 11.30 -5.25 -8.71
C ALA A 64 10.59 -5.51 -10.05
N SER A 65 10.72 -6.73 -10.55
CA SER A 65 9.99 -7.19 -11.73
C SER A 65 8.51 -7.38 -11.40
N VAL A 66 8.22 -7.96 -10.24
CA VAL A 66 6.87 -8.17 -9.73
C VAL A 66 6.79 -7.70 -8.28
N VAL A 67 5.73 -6.96 -7.96
CA VAL A 67 5.35 -6.70 -6.58
C VAL A 67 4.07 -7.45 -6.23
N VAL A 68 4.13 -8.26 -5.19
CA VAL A 68 2.97 -8.92 -4.59
C VAL A 68 2.52 -8.10 -3.40
N ALA A 69 1.26 -7.70 -3.43
CA ALA A 69 0.65 -6.86 -2.40
C ALA A 69 -0.34 -7.69 -1.60
N ILE A 70 -0.02 -8.02 -0.33
CA ILE A 70 -0.99 -8.62 0.59
C ILE A 70 -1.91 -7.50 1.08
N ILE A 71 -3.18 -7.56 0.68
CA ILE A 71 -4.18 -6.56 1.00
C ILE A 71 -5.24 -7.13 1.93
N THR A 72 -5.19 -6.69 3.18
CA THR A 72 -6.12 -6.99 4.25
C THR A 72 -6.70 -5.69 4.83
N PRO A 73 -7.69 -5.75 5.74
CA PRO A 73 -8.09 -4.56 6.49
C PRO A 73 -6.91 -3.85 7.19
N PHE A 74 -5.90 -4.59 7.68
CA PHE A 74 -4.72 -4.00 8.32
C PHE A 74 -3.84 -3.22 7.32
N SER A 75 -3.67 -3.71 6.09
CA SER A 75 -2.89 -2.99 5.09
C SER A 75 -3.64 -1.81 4.49
N LEU A 76 -4.97 -1.89 4.34
CA LEU A 76 -5.78 -0.76 3.88
C LEU A 76 -5.81 0.38 4.92
N ALA A 77 -5.63 0.05 6.19
CA ALA A 77 -5.55 1.05 7.24
C ALA A 77 -4.11 1.50 7.54
N SER A 78 -3.12 0.73 7.08
CA SER A 78 -1.73 1.14 7.17
C SER A 78 -1.40 2.15 6.09
N ASP A 79 -1.32 3.41 6.50
CA ASP A 79 -0.87 4.53 5.65
C ASP A 79 0.47 4.24 4.97
N TRP A 80 1.33 3.41 5.58
CA TRP A 80 2.62 2.98 5.03
C TRP A 80 2.49 1.95 3.92
N VAL A 81 1.61 0.94 4.06
CA VAL A 81 1.43 -0.10 3.03
C VAL A 81 0.70 0.47 1.81
N LEU A 82 -0.36 1.26 2.02
CA LEU A 82 -0.98 1.99 0.92
C LEU A 82 -0.03 3.00 0.25
N PHE A 83 0.92 3.56 1.01
CA PHE A 83 1.96 4.45 0.49
C PHE A 83 3.01 3.72 -0.34
N GLU A 84 3.55 2.60 0.14
CA GLU A 84 4.48 1.75 -0.62
C GLU A 84 3.80 1.28 -1.89
N LEU A 85 2.60 0.74 -1.76
CA LEU A 85 1.85 0.21 -2.89
C LEU A 85 1.47 1.33 -3.90
N GLY A 86 1.08 2.52 -3.42
CA GLY A 86 0.79 3.70 -4.24
C GLY A 86 1.96 4.16 -5.12
N ALA A 87 3.14 4.32 -4.53
CA ALA A 87 4.36 4.66 -5.27
C ALA A 87 4.76 3.53 -6.22
N THR A 88 4.60 2.28 -5.79
CA THR A 88 4.87 1.08 -6.56
C THR A 88 3.99 0.97 -7.79
N TRP A 89 2.69 1.29 -7.75
CA TRP A 89 1.84 1.17 -8.94
C TRP A 89 2.19 2.15 -10.06
N SER A 90 2.80 3.29 -9.72
CA SER A 90 3.26 4.25 -10.72
C SER A 90 4.61 3.89 -11.35
N GLN A 91 5.38 2.97 -10.74
CA GLN A 91 6.78 2.70 -11.08
C GLN A 91 7.12 1.23 -11.32
N ALA A 92 6.39 0.29 -10.73
CA ALA A 92 6.64 -1.14 -10.86
C ALA A 92 6.12 -1.66 -12.19
N LYS A 93 6.86 -2.65 -12.72
CA LYS A 93 6.54 -3.28 -14.01
C LYS A 93 5.27 -4.12 -13.94
N ARG A 94 5.01 -4.75 -12.78
CA ARG A 94 3.83 -5.60 -12.55
C ARG A 94 3.47 -5.61 -11.06
N VAL A 95 2.18 -5.46 -10.76
CA VAL A 95 1.65 -5.63 -9.40
C VAL A 95 0.57 -6.70 -9.36
N MET A 96 0.64 -7.59 -8.37
CA MET A 96 -0.27 -8.72 -8.17
C MET A 96 -0.90 -8.63 -6.77
N PRO A 97 -2.14 -8.12 -6.65
CA PRO A 97 -2.83 -8.03 -5.36
C PRO A 97 -3.33 -9.40 -4.87
N LEU A 98 -3.14 -9.66 -3.57
CA LEU A 98 -3.61 -10.82 -2.83
C LEU A 98 -4.53 -10.35 -1.70
N LEU A 99 -5.85 -10.54 -1.85
CA LEU A 99 -6.85 -10.01 -0.94
C LEU A 99 -7.17 -10.98 0.20
N GLY A 100 -7.25 -10.48 1.43
CA GLY A 100 -7.66 -11.23 2.61
C GLY A 100 -8.62 -10.43 3.49
N GLY A 101 -9.28 -11.09 4.44
CA GLY A 101 -10.16 -10.41 5.40
C GLY A 101 -11.43 -9.82 4.79
N ARG A 102 -12.01 -10.50 3.79
CA ARG A 102 -13.24 -10.13 3.08
C ARG A 102 -13.15 -8.84 2.24
N ILE A 103 -11.94 -8.32 2.04
CA ILE A 103 -11.67 -7.24 1.10
C ILE A 103 -11.92 -7.74 -0.33
N LYS A 104 -12.61 -6.94 -1.13
CA LYS A 104 -12.85 -7.18 -2.55
C LYS A 104 -12.12 -6.13 -3.38
N SER A 105 -11.92 -6.42 -4.67
CA SER A 105 -11.29 -5.45 -5.60
C SER A 105 -11.98 -4.08 -5.55
N ALA A 106 -13.31 -4.04 -5.39
CA ALA A 106 -14.08 -2.80 -5.29
C ALA A 106 -13.72 -1.91 -4.09
N ASP A 107 -13.15 -2.50 -3.03
CA ASP A 107 -12.73 -1.80 -1.82
C ASP A 107 -11.34 -1.13 -1.99
N LEU A 108 -10.60 -1.50 -3.04
CA LEU A 108 -9.28 -0.96 -3.32
C LEU A 108 -9.36 0.51 -3.80
N PRO A 109 -8.31 1.32 -3.59
CA PRO A 109 -8.28 2.70 -4.06
C PRO A 109 -7.97 2.81 -5.56
N GLY A 110 -8.57 3.81 -6.21
CA GLY A 110 -8.20 4.24 -7.56
C GLY A 110 -8.28 3.14 -8.64
N PRO A 111 -7.29 3.02 -9.54
CA PRO A 111 -7.32 2.10 -10.68
C PRO A 111 -7.28 0.62 -10.26
N MET A 112 -6.99 0.32 -9.00
CA MET A 112 -7.00 -1.05 -8.49
C MET A 112 -8.39 -1.67 -8.43
N ARG A 113 -9.45 -0.84 -8.42
CA ARG A 113 -10.83 -1.33 -8.39
C ARG A 113 -11.17 -2.27 -9.55
N SER A 114 -10.49 -2.06 -10.67
CA SER A 114 -10.61 -2.83 -11.90
C SER A 114 -9.55 -3.91 -12.06
N MET A 115 -8.65 -4.11 -11.10
CA MET A 115 -7.64 -5.17 -11.18
C MET A 115 -8.23 -6.54 -10.87
N HIS A 116 -7.80 -7.53 -11.65
CA HIS A 116 -7.98 -8.93 -11.28
C HIS A 116 -7.06 -9.24 -10.08
N CYS A 117 -7.67 -9.58 -8.95
CA CYS A 117 -6.96 -9.84 -7.70
C CYS A 117 -7.13 -11.31 -7.31
N ALA A 118 -6.11 -11.90 -6.74
CA ALA A 118 -6.23 -13.24 -6.15
C ALA A 118 -6.71 -13.13 -4.69
N GLU A 119 -7.35 -14.19 -4.20
CA GLU A 119 -7.97 -14.26 -2.87
C GLU A 119 -7.17 -15.20 -1.98
N LEU A 120 -6.65 -14.68 -0.86
CA LEU A 120 -5.83 -15.42 0.10
C LEU A 120 -6.56 -16.56 0.76
N ASP A 121 -7.89 -16.47 0.91
CA ASP A 121 -8.72 -17.49 1.55
C ASP A 121 -9.25 -18.56 0.58
N LYS A 122 -8.82 -18.55 -0.68
CA LYS A 122 -9.22 -19.52 -1.71
C LYS A 122 -8.01 -20.23 -2.29
N ALA A 123 -7.87 -21.52 -1.98
CA ALA A 123 -6.76 -22.36 -2.48
C ALA A 123 -6.65 -22.35 -4.02
N SER A 124 -7.78 -22.40 -4.74
CA SER A 124 -7.78 -22.33 -6.21
C SER A 124 -7.27 -20.99 -6.76
N SER A 125 -7.54 -19.89 -6.06
CA SER A 125 -7.04 -18.57 -6.44
C SER A 125 -5.54 -18.46 -6.18
N LEU A 126 -5.07 -19.05 -5.07
CA LEU A 126 -3.65 -19.15 -4.75
C LEU A 126 -2.88 -20.02 -5.75
N ASP A 127 -3.48 -21.11 -6.24
CA ASP A 127 -2.89 -21.93 -7.30
C ASP A 127 -2.67 -21.11 -8.59
N GLU A 128 -3.71 -20.41 -9.05
CA GLU A 128 -3.65 -19.53 -10.23
C GLU A 128 -2.62 -18.41 -10.04
N PHE A 129 -2.57 -17.84 -8.83
CA PHE A 129 -1.60 -16.82 -8.47
C PHE A 129 -0.16 -17.33 -8.59
N ILE A 130 0.16 -18.49 -8.04
CA ILE A 130 1.52 -19.07 -8.12
C ILE A 130 1.90 -19.39 -9.57
N GLU A 131 0.98 -19.94 -10.36
CA GLU A 131 1.22 -20.21 -11.78
C GLU A 131 1.51 -18.92 -12.55
N THR A 132 0.72 -17.87 -12.30
CA THR A 132 0.91 -16.56 -12.93
C THR A 132 2.24 -15.93 -12.50
N LEU A 133 2.56 -15.99 -11.20
CA LEU A 133 3.80 -15.45 -10.65
C LEU A 133 5.04 -16.12 -11.28
N GLY A 134 5.02 -17.45 -11.42
CA GLY A 134 6.11 -18.21 -12.04
C GLY A 134 6.31 -17.83 -13.52
N LYS A 135 5.22 -17.58 -14.26
CA LYS A 135 5.29 -17.12 -15.66
C LYS A 135 5.90 -15.71 -15.76
N GLU A 136 5.47 -14.78 -14.92
CA GLU A 136 5.96 -13.40 -14.90
C GLU A 136 7.45 -13.33 -14.55
N LEU A 137 7.88 -14.10 -13.54
CA LEU A 137 9.27 -14.14 -13.08
C LEU A 137 10.16 -15.09 -13.88
N ARG A 138 9.57 -15.93 -14.74
CA ARG A 138 10.26 -17.01 -15.48
C ARG A 138 11.00 -17.98 -14.56
N TRP A 139 10.48 -18.21 -13.36
CA TRP A 139 11.02 -19.19 -12.43
C TRP A 139 10.50 -20.59 -12.76
N SER A 140 11.36 -21.59 -12.61
CA SER A 140 11.01 -22.98 -12.90
C SER A 140 10.22 -23.59 -11.76
N ALA A 141 9.20 -24.40 -12.08
CA ALA A 141 8.44 -25.14 -11.09
C ALA A 141 9.32 -26.22 -10.43
N ARG A 142 9.17 -26.39 -9.11
CA ARG A 142 9.99 -27.29 -8.29
C ARG A 142 9.18 -28.45 -7.73
N ASN A 143 8.21 -28.17 -6.86
CA ASN A 143 7.38 -29.21 -6.23
C ASN A 143 5.92 -28.76 -6.13
N ALA A 144 5.16 -28.99 -7.20
CA ALA A 144 3.76 -28.58 -7.30
C ALA A 144 2.85 -29.23 -6.22
N VAL A 145 3.12 -30.49 -5.84
CA VAL A 145 2.30 -31.20 -4.85
C VAL A 145 2.50 -30.62 -3.45
N ALA A 146 3.75 -30.44 -3.03
CA ALA A 146 4.06 -29.84 -1.73
C ALA A 146 3.62 -28.37 -1.67
N ALA A 147 3.77 -27.63 -2.78
CA ALA A 147 3.28 -26.26 -2.89
C ALA A 147 1.77 -26.19 -2.71
N ARG A 148 0.99 -27.04 -3.40
CA ARG A 148 -0.46 -27.07 -3.27
C ARG A 148 -0.91 -27.36 -1.83
N ALA A 149 -0.20 -28.24 -1.12
CA ALA A 149 -0.44 -28.48 0.31
C ALA A 149 -0.19 -27.22 1.15
N GLN A 150 0.92 -26.50 0.92
CA GLN A 150 1.21 -25.25 1.62
C GLN A 150 0.22 -24.13 1.30
N LEU A 151 -0.21 -24.01 0.03
CA LEU A 151 -1.25 -23.05 -0.37
C LEU A 151 -2.59 -23.37 0.30
N GLY A 152 -2.92 -24.65 0.47
CA GLY A 152 -4.10 -25.07 1.24
C GLY A 152 -4.03 -24.64 2.71
N ILE A 153 -2.86 -24.78 3.34
CA ILE A 153 -2.62 -24.33 4.72
C ILE A 153 -2.74 -22.80 4.81
N LEU A 154 -2.11 -22.06 3.89
CA LEU A 154 -2.19 -20.61 3.80
C LEU A 154 -3.64 -20.15 3.64
N ALA A 155 -4.41 -20.79 2.75
CA ALA A 155 -5.82 -20.46 2.53
C ALA A 155 -6.66 -20.66 3.80
N GLN A 156 -6.46 -21.79 4.48
CA GLN A 156 -7.16 -22.07 5.72
C GLN A 156 -6.80 -21.09 6.84
N TYR A 157 -5.52 -20.72 6.96
CA TYR A 157 -5.07 -19.71 7.91
C TYR A 157 -5.67 -18.34 7.57
N ALA A 158 -5.63 -17.92 6.30
CA ALA A 158 -6.20 -16.67 5.85
C ALA A 158 -7.71 -16.59 6.08
N ALA A 159 -8.45 -17.69 5.92
CA ALA A 159 -9.89 -17.75 6.19
C ALA A 159 -10.24 -17.62 7.67
N THR A 160 -9.33 -18.01 8.57
CA THR A 160 -9.58 -18.08 10.02
C THR A 160 -8.89 -16.99 10.83
N LYS A 161 -7.91 -16.28 10.24
CA LYS A 161 -7.24 -15.13 10.86
C LYS A 161 -8.27 -14.05 11.22
N SER A 162 -8.14 -13.48 12.41
CA SER A 162 -8.89 -12.28 12.78
C SER A 162 -8.30 -11.07 12.07
N TYR A 163 -9.14 -10.38 11.29
CA TYR A 163 -8.81 -9.12 10.63
C TYR A 163 -9.51 -7.92 11.27
N VAL A 164 -10.02 -8.11 12.48
CA VAL A 164 -10.67 -7.05 13.26
C VAL A 164 -9.66 -6.53 14.27
N ASP A 165 -9.50 -5.22 14.29
CA ASP A 165 -8.71 -4.51 15.29
C ASP A 165 -9.62 -3.58 16.07
N SER A 166 -9.64 -3.71 17.40
CA SER A 166 -10.17 -2.66 18.27
C SER A 166 -9.44 -1.32 18.02
N ASP A 167 -8.17 -1.39 17.61
CA ASP A 167 -7.30 -0.23 17.39
C ASP A 167 -7.65 0.56 16.12
N LEU A 168 -8.17 -0.07 15.06
CA LEU A 168 -8.53 0.62 13.82
C LEU A 168 -9.77 1.49 13.98
N GLN A 169 -10.73 0.95 14.70
CA GLN A 169 -11.93 1.67 15.07
C GLN A 169 -11.58 2.77 16.08
N LEU A 170 -10.63 2.52 16.99
CA LEU A 170 -10.03 3.56 17.83
C LEU A 170 -9.28 4.62 17.01
N GLU A 171 -8.61 4.29 15.91
CA GLU A 171 -7.90 5.23 15.02
C GLU A 171 -8.84 6.07 14.17
N LEU A 172 -9.89 5.45 13.61
CA LEU A 172 -10.95 6.16 12.90
C LEU A 172 -11.77 7.04 13.84
N ASN A 173 -12.03 6.56 15.06
CA ASN A 173 -12.67 7.31 16.15
C ASN A 173 -11.69 8.23 16.91
N ALA A 174 -10.40 8.21 16.58
CA ALA A 174 -9.41 9.05 17.26
C ALA A 174 -9.66 10.51 16.90
N GLY A 175 -9.46 11.39 17.89
CA GLY A 175 -9.45 12.83 17.64
C GLY A 175 -8.39 13.21 16.61
N PHE A 176 -8.64 14.29 15.87
CA PHE A 176 -7.75 14.72 14.78
C PHE A 176 -6.30 14.96 15.22
N ALA A 177 -6.05 15.37 16.45
CA ALA A 177 -4.69 15.51 16.99
C ALA A 177 -3.91 14.18 16.99
N ALA A 178 -4.56 13.07 17.37
CA ALA A 178 -3.94 11.75 17.36
C ALA A 178 -3.71 11.22 15.94
N LYS A 179 -4.61 11.54 15.00
CA LYS A 179 -4.44 11.25 13.57
C LYS A 179 -3.24 12.02 12.99
N VAL A 180 -3.14 13.33 13.28
CA VAL A 180 -2.03 14.19 12.82
C VAL A 180 -0.68 13.81 13.45
N ALA A 181 -0.65 13.33 14.69
CA ALA A 181 0.59 12.89 15.33
C ALA A 181 1.23 11.65 14.68
N ARG A 182 0.46 10.91 13.86
CA ARG A 182 0.88 9.63 13.25
C ARG A 182 1.20 9.74 11.76
N ILE A 183 0.82 10.83 11.10
CA ILE A 183 1.16 11.04 9.68
C ILE A 183 2.66 11.38 9.53
N GLY A 184 3.25 10.96 8.41
CA GLY A 184 4.67 11.19 8.14
C GLY A 184 5.00 12.65 7.79
N ASN A 185 6.27 13.03 7.93
CA ASN A 185 6.76 14.41 7.74
C ASN A 185 6.30 15.06 6.42
N SER A 186 6.28 14.32 5.32
CA SER A 186 5.80 14.85 4.04
C SER A 186 4.29 15.17 4.04
N GLN A 187 3.46 14.37 4.72
CA GLN A 187 2.04 14.66 4.86
C GLN A 187 1.82 15.84 5.81
N VAL A 188 2.63 15.97 6.87
CA VAL A 188 2.61 17.15 7.75
C VAL A 188 2.91 18.42 6.95
N GLN A 189 3.90 18.39 6.05
CA GLN A 189 4.23 19.53 5.19
C GLN A 189 3.09 19.89 4.24
N ILE A 190 2.45 18.89 3.61
CA ILE A 190 1.28 19.09 2.74
C ILE A 190 0.11 19.66 3.54
N LEU A 191 -0.19 19.09 4.70
CA LEU A 191 -1.27 19.54 5.58
C LEU A 191 -1.06 20.98 6.01
N ASN A 192 0.16 21.32 6.46
CA ASN A 192 0.51 22.70 6.82
C ASN A 192 0.35 23.62 5.61
N TYR A 193 0.83 23.21 4.43
CA TYR A 193 0.69 24.02 3.22
C TYR A 193 -0.79 24.27 2.88
N VAL A 194 -1.64 23.25 2.86
CA VAL A 194 -3.08 23.40 2.59
C VAL A 194 -3.75 24.27 3.65
N THR A 195 -3.40 24.08 4.93
CA THR A 195 -3.94 24.88 6.05
C THR A 195 -3.61 26.37 5.90
N HIS A 196 -2.37 26.70 5.53
CA HIS A 196 -1.93 28.10 5.44
C HIS A 196 -2.28 28.78 4.10
N ARG A 197 -2.22 28.05 2.97
CA ARG A 197 -2.48 28.59 1.61
C ARG A 197 -3.93 28.45 1.17
N GLY A 198 -4.62 27.39 1.58
CA GLY A 198 -6.06 27.22 1.37
C GLY A 198 -6.88 28.05 2.35
N GLY A 199 -6.32 28.44 3.50
CA GLY A 199 -7.09 29.11 4.54
C GLY A 199 -8.29 28.26 5.00
N LYS A 200 -9.25 28.88 5.70
CA LYS A 200 -10.41 28.14 6.23
C LYS A 200 -11.34 27.61 5.14
N ASP A 201 -11.51 28.28 4.00
CA ASP A 201 -12.54 27.89 3.01
C ASP A 201 -12.03 27.74 1.57
N ALA A 202 -10.73 27.89 1.29
CA ALA A 202 -10.22 27.77 -0.07
C ALA A 202 -9.73 26.35 -0.38
N TYR A 203 -9.96 25.98 -1.64
CA TYR A 203 -9.48 24.76 -2.25
C TYR A 203 -8.29 25.09 -3.15
N LEU A 204 -7.27 24.23 -3.12
CA LEU A 204 -6.07 24.34 -3.94
C LEU A 204 -6.15 23.32 -5.08
N SER A 205 -5.81 23.74 -6.30
CA SER A 205 -5.79 22.83 -7.45
C SER A 205 -4.66 21.81 -7.34
N GLN A 206 -4.91 20.63 -7.92
CA GLN A 206 -3.90 19.58 -8.05
C GLN A 206 -2.60 20.12 -8.66
N GLU A 207 -2.70 20.92 -9.73
CA GLU A 207 -1.55 21.54 -10.39
C GLU A 207 -0.77 22.51 -9.49
N ALA A 208 -1.47 23.31 -8.67
CA ALA A 208 -0.82 24.23 -7.75
C ALA A 208 -0.07 23.49 -6.63
N LEU A 209 -0.64 22.39 -6.15
CA LEU A 209 0.02 21.53 -5.15
C LEU A 209 1.22 20.81 -5.77
N GLU A 210 1.10 20.34 -7.01
CA GLU A 210 2.20 19.69 -7.76
C GLU A 210 3.39 20.64 -7.95
N LYS A 211 3.12 21.90 -8.31
CA LYS A 211 4.14 22.96 -8.39
C LYS A 211 4.79 23.27 -7.04
N ALA A 212 4.06 23.13 -5.94
CA ALA A 212 4.57 23.40 -4.59
C ALA A 212 5.40 22.23 -4.01
N PHE A 213 5.16 21.00 -4.46
CA PHE A 213 5.78 19.78 -3.96
C PHE A 213 6.50 19.02 -5.08
N THR A 214 7.46 19.69 -5.74
CA THR A 214 8.19 19.14 -6.89
C THR A 214 8.95 17.86 -6.57
N ASP A 215 9.48 17.75 -5.35
CA ASP A 215 10.28 16.61 -4.89
C ASP A 215 9.42 15.35 -4.58
N ILE A 216 8.10 15.48 -4.67
CA ILE A 216 7.12 14.45 -4.26
C ILE A 216 6.09 14.19 -5.40
N HIS A 217 6.38 14.67 -6.61
CA HIS A 217 5.45 14.66 -7.75
C HIS A 217 4.79 13.29 -8.02
N THR A 218 5.54 12.19 -7.96
CA THR A 218 5.04 10.84 -8.27
C THR A 218 4.11 10.24 -7.21
N GLY A 219 3.86 10.94 -6.10
CA GLY A 219 3.03 10.45 -4.99
C GLY A 219 2.11 11.48 -4.34
N LEU A 220 2.11 12.73 -4.80
CA LEU A 220 1.38 13.83 -4.16
C LEU A 220 -0.14 13.59 -4.13
N TYR A 221 -0.73 13.18 -5.26
CA TYR A 221 -2.17 12.86 -5.34
C TYR A 221 -2.59 11.87 -4.26
N TYR A 222 -1.79 10.82 -4.03
CA TYR A 222 -2.09 9.78 -3.05
C TYR A 222 -1.95 10.27 -1.61
N ARG A 223 -0.96 11.14 -1.33
CA ARG A 223 -0.83 11.77 -0.01
C ARG A 223 -2.02 12.68 0.31
N LEU A 224 -2.56 13.36 -0.70
CA LEU A 224 -3.77 14.16 -0.56
C LEU A 224 -5.01 13.28 -0.33
N GLU A 225 -5.13 12.14 -1.04
CA GLU A 225 -6.18 11.16 -0.77
C GLU A 225 -6.10 10.59 0.65
N GLN A 226 -4.90 10.32 1.19
CA GLN A 226 -4.73 9.83 2.56
C GLN A 226 -5.27 10.83 3.58
N LEU A 227 -4.88 12.11 3.47
CA LEU A 227 -5.43 13.15 4.34
C LEU A 227 -6.95 13.28 4.17
N ARG A 228 -7.49 13.04 2.96
CA ARG A 228 -8.95 13.00 2.74
C ARG A 228 -9.62 11.83 3.46
N PHE A 229 -9.02 10.63 3.44
CA PHE A 229 -9.56 9.46 4.12
C PHE A 229 -9.52 9.58 5.65
N LEU A 230 -8.52 10.29 6.20
CA LEU A 230 -8.46 10.62 7.62
C LEU A 230 -9.52 11.65 8.07
N GLY A 231 -10.32 12.17 7.14
CA GLY A 231 -11.27 13.25 7.37
C GLY A 231 -10.60 14.62 7.56
N ILE A 232 -9.32 14.76 7.17
CA ILE A 232 -8.55 16.00 7.32
C ILE A 232 -8.75 16.91 6.09
N LEU A 233 -8.76 16.32 4.89
CA LEU A 233 -9.03 17.03 3.64
C LEU A 233 -10.38 16.65 3.03
N SER A 234 -10.89 17.52 2.17
CA SER A 234 -11.97 17.27 1.22
C SER A 234 -11.43 17.40 -0.21
N LYS A 235 -12.08 16.69 -1.15
CA LYS A 235 -11.76 16.74 -2.58
C LYS A 235 -12.99 17.06 -3.39
N ARG A 236 -12.87 17.98 -4.36
CA ARG A 236 -13.93 18.26 -5.33
C ARG A 236 -13.40 18.12 -6.76
N LYS A 237 -14.23 17.56 -7.63
CA LYS A 237 -13.93 17.49 -9.07
C LYS A 237 -14.30 18.82 -9.70
N THR A 238 -13.36 19.43 -10.42
CA THR A 238 -13.57 20.74 -11.07
C THR A 238 -13.71 20.64 -12.58
N GLY A 239 -13.34 19.50 -13.17
CA GLY A 239 -13.51 19.27 -14.60
C GLY A 239 -12.79 18.03 -15.08
N THR A 240 -12.54 18.01 -16.39
CA THR A 240 -11.80 16.96 -17.08
C THR A 240 -10.91 17.64 -18.13
N SER A 241 -9.62 17.29 -18.19
CA SER A 241 -8.67 17.78 -19.18
C SER A 241 -8.01 16.58 -19.87
N ASN A 242 -8.06 16.52 -21.21
CA ASN A 242 -7.56 15.38 -22.00
C ASN A 242 -8.09 14.00 -21.53
N GLY A 243 -9.36 13.94 -21.10
CA GLY A 243 -9.96 12.72 -20.54
C GLY A 243 -9.58 12.41 -19.08
N ILE A 244 -8.68 13.19 -18.46
CA ILE A 244 -8.22 13.02 -17.08
C ILE A 244 -9.02 13.95 -16.14
N PRO A 245 -9.67 13.43 -15.09
CA PRO A 245 -10.37 14.24 -14.10
C PRO A 245 -9.44 15.23 -13.39
N GLN A 246 -9.89 16.47 -13.23
CA GLN A 246 -9.20 17.51 -12.49
C GLN A 246 -9.83 17.71 -11.11
N TYR A 247 -8.99 17.91 -10.10
CA TYR A 247 -9.41 17.99 -8.70
C TYR A 247 -8.83 19.21 -8.00
N GLU A 248 -9.58 19.67 -6.99
CA GLU A 248 -9.08 20.59 -5.99
C GLU A 248 -9.28 20.02 -4.59
N TRP A 249 -8.45 20.48 -3.66
CA TRP A 249 -8.30 19.96 -2.31
C TRP A 249 -8.40 21.07 -1.28
N GLY A 250 -9.19 20.88 -0.23
CA GLY A 250 -9.34 21.82 0.88
C GLY A 250 -9.38 21.08 2.21
N LEU A 251 -9.39 21.80 3.32
CA LEU A 251 -9.62 21.18 4.63
C LEU A 251 -11.07 20.65 4.71
N ALA A 252 -11.29 19.50 5.33
CA ALA A 252 -12.65 19.02 5.62
C ALA A 252 -13.31 19.87 6.72
N ASP A 253 -14.62 20.08 6.66
CA ASP A 253 -15.34 20.95 7.59
C ASP A 253 -15.22 20.49 9.07
N GLU A 254 -15.23 19.18 9.30
CA GLU A 254 -15.05 18.57 10.61
C GLU A 254 -13.65 18.88 11.18
N TYR A 255 -12.61 18.80 10.35
CA TYR A 255 -11.24 19.12 10.74
C TYR A 255 -11.05 20.62 10.98
N ARG A 256 -11.68 21.49 10.17
CA ARG A 256 -11.66 22.94 10.38
C ARG A 256 -12.31 23.33 11.71
N THR A 257 -13.41 22.67 12.06
CA THR A 257 -14.10 22.87 13.34
C THR A 257 -13.17 22.50 14.50
N ALA A 258 -12.52 21.34 14.42
CA ALA A 258 -11.55 20.90 15.41
C ALA A 258 -10.30 21.81 15.51
N LEU A 259 -9.84 22.42 14.41
CA LEU A 259 -8.78 23.44 14.43
C LEU A 259 -9.23 24.74 15.12
N GLY A 260 -10.53 25.07 15.06
CA GLY A 260 -11.12 26.22 15.75
C GLY A 260 -11.15 26.07 17.27
N ASP A 261 -11.25 24.83 17.78
CA ASP A 261 -11.17 24.50 19.21
C ASP A 261 -9.71 24.29 19.70
N ALA A 262 -8.74 24.18 18.79
CA ALA A 262 -7.34 23.87 19.09
C ALA A 262 -6.38 25.08 19.07
N HIS A 263 -6.89 26.29 18.87
CA HIS A 263 -6.10 27.53 18.95
C HIS A 263 -6.60 28.42 20.11
N PRO A 264 -5.81 28.63 21.18
CA PRO A 264 -5.95 29.83 22.00
C PRO A 264 -5.56 31.10 21.22
#